data_AF-A0A7D3VSH2-F1
#
_entry.id   AF-A0A7D3VSH2-F1
#
_cell.length_a   1.000
_cell.length_b   1.000
_cell.length_c   1.000
_cell.angle_alpha   90.00
_cell.angle_beta   90.00
_cell.angle_gamma   90.00
#
_symmetry.space_group_name_H-M   'P 1'
#
loop_
_entity.id
_entity.type
_entity.pdbx_description
1 polymer ?
#
loop_
_entity_poly.entity_id
_entity_poly.type
_entity_poly.pdbx_seq_one_letter_code
_entity_poly.pdbx_strand_id
1 'polypeptide(L)'
;MTGQSERIAEIEERIVRFSRQTAPPRWRRIDLRCAATVVASDVRLTMLTGENAVVPAEVVPDELSGLLAELRRAHYLSEQGTWFSMLAIVEPDAALFLYNDEFDPEWDPPAPVEAWRRDQIVMPRDGANVPGWLRDRMDGREPSEPAGWPAPSPLDPVEQTELLTGPFPVLVADHATPFWERITGHYQAVGGHVEFPPMALRKADGTTETWTPPAAAAGLLDRLRAGTHAFQGSTWSRIDVEVVYADGAVRCRASFTYDEEPRWDTEPSADDVRRELERLPRRDVPEWMARRLGPAPVAPPPPTRFESPVRKARVFDRAGADGGPPAVSRPPVPPDEADRVVRYLEDAPTVMAARSSAPDLLDPSRGEAVPLTFHTDGAWVWSGAVGYYLREHGVPPEPDLVAHIRAHRFAVPAVGDDAMDAASAAAMGRTAPRGIRTEPEPEQWLALLQNRLDALQVDRARYHLRGEEDGAWCLVQEKTGWTVFLLDNGERTRQAAFDDGEQAAAYLLGSLLMVVPQEQTIEIPTIQPLKGEPPLSLLRDRQITELPAGTEVDRYGGHGGNTAYAARTPFAQRSLPADWQEREYHVYRLLRPLQALTGTAVPWFDQPGGGTAYVFERSIAYLLADGTLLEVHA
;
A
#
# COMPACT_ATOMS: atom_id res chain seq x y z
N MET A 1 -33.45 -19.84 6.24
CA MET A 1 -33.22 -18.51 5.63
C MET A 1 -34.46 -17.96 4.94
N THR A 2 -35.24 -18.74 4.17
CA THR A 2 -36.44 -18.24 3.46
C THR A 2 -37.49 -17.55 4.34
N GLY A 3 -37.83 -18.11 5.51
CA GLY A 3 -38.86 -17.54 6.39
C GLY A 3 -38.47 -16.21 7.06
N GLN A 4 -37.18 -15.92 7.27
CA GLN A 4 -36.75 -14.65 7.86
C GLN A 4 -36.84 -13.51 6.83
N SER A 5 -36.36 -13.75 5.61
CA SER A 5 -36.47 -12.80 4.50
C SER A 5 -37.93 -12.51 4.13
N GLU A 6 -38.79 -13.54 4.12
CA GLU A 6 -40.24 -13.37 3.92
C GLU A 6 -40.87 -12.50 5.01
N ARG A 7 -40.48 -12.72 6.29
CA ARG A 7 -40.96 -11.92 7.40
C ARG A 7 -40.51 -10.47 7.33
N ILE A 8 -39.26 -10.22 6.94
CA ILE A 8 -38.73 -8.86 6.73
C ILE A 8 -39.55 -8.15 5.65
N ALA A 9 -39.73 -8.78 4.48
CA ALA A 9 -40.50 -8.22 3.38
C ALA A 9 -41.96 -7.91 3.77
N GLU A 10 -42.60 -8.78 4.56
CA GLU A 10 -43.96 -8.54 5.08
C GLU A 10 -44.03 -7.29 5.98
N ILE A 11 -43.02 -7.09 6.84
CA ILE A 11 -42.95 -5.93 7.73
C ILE A 11 -42.67 -4.65 6.94
N GLU A 12 -41.74 -4.70 5.98
CA GLU A 12 -41.46 -3.59 5.06
C GLU A 12 -42.72 -3.17 4.29
N GLU A 13 -43.50 -4.12 3.77
CA GLU A 13 -44.75 -3.82 3.05
C GLU A 13 -45.79 -3.14 3.97
N ARG A 14 -45.87 -3.58 5.24
CA ARG A 14 -46.74 -2.95 6.25
C ARG A 14 -46.30 -1.52 6.54
N ILE A 15 -44.99 -1.27 6.66
CA ILE A 15 -44.43 0.08 6.84
C ILE A 15 -44.77 0.96 5.64
N VAL A 16 -44.51 0.50 4.41
CA VAL A 16 -44.83 1.23 3.17
C VAL A 16 -46.32 1.57 3.12
N ARG A 17 -47.19 0.58 3.38
CA ARG A 17 -48.64 0.78 3.39
C ARG A 17 -49.05 1.84 4.41
N PHE A 18 -48.52 1.76 5.62
CA PHE A 18 -48.77 2.73 6.69
C PHE A 18 -48.34 4.15 6.25
N SER A 19 -47.11 4.31 5.78
CA SER A 19 -46.57 5.60 5.33
C SER A 19 -47.43 6.22 4.23
N ARG A 20 -47.88 5.42 3.25
CA ARG A 20 -48.76 5.88 2.16
C ARG A 20 -50.14 6.33 2.65
N GLN A 21 -50.70 5.68 3.67
CA GLN A 21 -52.00 6.04 4.23
C GLN A 21 -51.94 7.33 5.06
N THR A 22 -50.80 7.60 5.70
CA THR A 22 -50.57 8.85 6.45
C THR A 22 -50.23 10.04 5.57
N ALA A 23 -49.94 9.83 4.29
CA ALA A 23 -49.47 10.87 3.40
C ALA A 23 -50.59 11.84 2.98
N PRO A 24 -50.30 13.15 2.83
CA PRO A 24 -51.28 14.13 2.39
C PRO A 24 -51.71 13.86 0.92
N PRO A 25 -52.87 14.37 0.48
CA PRO A 25 -53.28 14.24 -0.91
C PRO A 25 -52.21 14.75 -1.88
N ARG A 26 -52.01 14.04 -2.99
CA ARG A 26 -51.04 14.38 -4.05
C ARG A 26 -49.56 14.41 -3.57
N TRP A 27 -49.17 13.59 -2.60
CA TRP A 27 -47.77 13.41 -2.24
C TRP A 27 -46.95 12.79 -3.39
N ARG A 28 -45.63 13.04 -3.41
CA ARG A 28 -44.67 12.55 -4.42
C ARG A 28 -43.66 11.56 -3.86
N ARG A 29 -43.14 11.82 -2.67
CA ARG A 29 -42.09 11.02 -2.02
C ARG A 29 -42.19 11.15 -0.51
N ILE A 30 -41.85 10.09 0.21
CA ILE A 30 -41.76 10.06 1.66
C ILE A 30 -40.37 9.52 2.01
N ASP A 31 -39.64 10.26 2.83
CA ASP A 31 -38.38 9.80 3.40
C ASP A 31 -38.61 9.50 4.89
N LEU A 32 -38.43 8.24 5.27
CA LEU A 32 -38.53 7.75 6.64
C LEU A 32 -37.15 7.30 7.10
N ARG A 33 -36.56 8.02 8.05
CA ARG A 33 -35.31 7.64 8.73
C ARG A 33 -35.61 7.20 10.16
N CYS A 34 -34.91 6.19 10.63
CA CYS A 34 -35.05 5.59 11.95
C CYS A 34 -33.67 5.15 12.39
N ALA A 35 -33.15 5.81 13.41
CA ALA A 35 -32.00 5.33 14.15
C ALA A 35 -32.51 4.74 15.47
N ALA A 36 -32.07 3.55 15.83
CA ALA A 36 -32.69 2.83 16.94
C ALA A 36 -31.70 2.03 17.78
N THR A 37 -32.11 1.83 19.02
CA THR A 37 -31.65 0.79 19.96
C THR A 37 -32.89 0.02 20.42
N VAL A 38 -32.71 -1.00 21.24
CA VAL A 38 -33.82 -1.77 21.85
C VAL A 38 -34.66 -0.95 22.84
N VAL A 39 -34.17 0.18 23.35
CA VAL A 39 -34.87 1.01 24.35
C VAL A 39 -35.21 2.43 23.90
N ALA A 40 -34.65 2.89 22.79
CA ALA A 40 -34.85 4.24 22.28
C ALA A 40 -34.75 4.26 20.76
N SER A 41 -35.43 5.21 20.12
CA SER A 41 -35.34 5.45 18.68
C SER A 41 -35.54 6.93 18.34
N ASP A 42 -34.79 7.44 17.37
CA ASP A 42 -35.06 8.70 16.67
C ASP A 42 -35.70 8.35 15.31
N VAL A 43 -36.97 8.73 15.13
CA VAL A 43 -37.73 8.46 13.90
C VAL A 43 -38.15 9.78 13.27
N ARG A 44 -37.79 9.97 12.00
CA ARG A 44 -38.12 11.15 11.21
C ARG A 44 -38.87 10.72 9.97
N LEU A 45 -40.12 11.15 9.85
CA LEU A 45 -40.98 10.94 8.69
C LEU A 45 -41.20 12.28 8.01
N THR A 46 -40.74 12.42 6.77
CA THR A 46 -40.88 13.67 6.01
C THR A 46 -41.54 13.37 4.67
N MET A 47 -42.49 14.21 4.25
CA MET A 47 -43.25 14.04 3.02
C MET A 47 -43.04 15.21 2.05
N LEU A 48 -42.83 14.91 0.78
CA LEU A 48 -42.78 15.87 -0.31
C LEU A 48 -44.13 15.89 -1.02
N THR A 49 -44.81 17.04 -1.05
CA THR A 49 -46.10 17.19 -1.72
C THR A 49 -45.94 17.39 -3.24
N GLY A 50 -47.04 17.28 -3.97
CA GLY A 50 -47.11 17.57 -5.41
C GLY A 50 -46.82 19.02 -5.77
N GLU A 51 -46.87 19.93 -4.79
CA GLU A 51 -46.51 21.35 -4.93
C GLU A 51 -45.06 21.62 -4.48
N ASN A 52 -44.25 20.58 -4.31
CA ASN A 52 -42.88 20.64 -3.80
C ASN A 52 -42.75 21.21 -2.38
N ALA A 53 -43.81 21.18 -1.58
CA ALA A 53 -43.73 21.53 -0.17
C ALA A 53 -43.20 20.35 0.64
N VAL A 54 -42.27 20.63 1.55
CA VAL A 54 -41.75 19.66 2.52
C VAL A 54 -42.59 19.71 3.79
N VAL A 55 -43.18 18.58 4.16
CA VAL A 55 -44.05 18.43 5.33
C VAL A 55 -43.46 17.38 6.28
N PRO A 56 -42.79 17.76 7.36
CA PRO A 56 -42.39 16.82 8.41
C PRO A 56 -43.62 16.36 9.20
N ALA A 57 -43.63 15.10 9.63
CA ALA A 57 -44.63 14.62 10.59
C ALA A 57 -44.34 15.22 11.97
N GLU A 58 -45.33 15.88 12.57
CA GLU A 58 -45.20 16.45 13.92
C GLU A 58 -45.02 15.36 14.99
N VAL A 59 -45.71 14.23 14.83
CA VAL A 59 -45.65 13.09 15.74
C VAL A 59 -45.59 11.81 14.91
N VAL A 60 -44.66 10.93 15.24
CA VAL A 60 -44.57 9.60 14.66
C VAL A 60 -45.57 8.68 15.36
N PRO A 61 -46.52 8.06 14.64
CA PRO A 61 -47.51 7.18 15.27
C PRO A 61 -46.89 5.94 15.95
N ASP A 62 -47.45 5.53 17.09
CA ASP A 62 -46.99 4.36 17.84
C ASP A 62 -46.99 3.07 17.02
N GLU A 63 -47.95 2.92 16.11
CA GLU A 63 -48.02 1.76 15.21
C GLU A 63 -46.79 1.67 14.30
N LEU A 64 -46.36 2.80 13.72
CA LEU A 64 -45.15 2.85 12.88
C LEU A 64 -43.90 2.55 13.70
N SER A 65 -43.79 3.13 14.91
CA SER A 65 -42.70 2.84 15.84
C SER A 65 -42.65 1.34 16.22
N GLY A 66 -43.81 0.72 16.43
CA GLY A 66 -43.94 -0.71 16.68
C GLY A 66 -43.47 -1.57 15.51
N LEU A 67 -43.84 -1.20 14.28
CA LEU A 67 -43.38 -1.86 13.05
C LEU A 67 -41.87 -1.75 12.86
N LEU A 68 -41.27 -0.58 13.09
CA LEU A 68 -39.83 -0.37 12.99
C LEU A 68 -39.06 -1.19 14.03
N ALA A 69 -39.56 -1.28 15.26
CA ALA A 69 -38.98 -2.13 16.29
C ALA A 69 -39.13 -3.64 15.96
N GLU A 70 -40.23 -4.02 15.32
CA GLU A 70 -40.44 -5.38 14.80
C GLU A 70 -39.44 -5.71 13.68
N LEU A 71 -39.27 -4.80 12.72
CA LEU A 71 -38.32 -4.91 11.62
C LEU A 71 -36.89 -5.09 12.14
N ARG A 72 -36.48 -4.26 13.11
CA ARG A 72 -35.16 -4.35 13.75
C ARG A 72 -34.92 -5.73 14.37
N ARG A 73 -35.91 -6.28 15.09
CA ARG A 73 -35.83 -7.63 15.65
C ARG A 73 -35.75 -8.71 14.58
N ALA A 74 -36.46 -8.54 13.46
CA ALA A 74 -36.46 -9.50 12.36
C ALA A 74 -35.10 -9.53 11.62
N HIS A 75 -34.37 -8.42 11.57
CA HIS A 75 -33.01 -8.34 11.01
C HIS A 75 -31.92 -8.87 11.92
N TYR A 76 -32.20 -9.09 13.21
CA TYR A 76 -31.18 -9.54 14.15
C TYR A 76 -30.61 -10.90 13.76
N LEU A 77 -29.28 -10.96 13.68
CA LEU A 77 -28.49 -12.16 13.55
C LEU A 77 -27.63 -12.34 14.80
N SER A 78 -27.64 -13.56 15.35
CA SER A 78 -26.84 -13.89 16.53
C SER A 78 -25.37 -13.49 16.31
N GLU A 79 -24.80 -12.78 17.28
CA GLU A 79 -23.39 -12.32 17.31
C GLU A 79 -23.00 -11.28 16.23
N GLN A 80 -23.79 -11.12 15.16
CA GLN A 80 -23.58 -10.07 14.15
C GLN A 80 -24.38 -8.79 14.44
N GLY A 81 -25.45 -8.89 15.22
CA GLY A 81 -26.31 -7.75 15.54
C GLY A 81 -27.38 -7.49 14.49
N THR A 82 -27.82 -6.23 14.42
CA THR A 82 -28.80 -5.70 13.46
C THR A 82 -28.41 -4.28 13.09
N TRP A 83 -28.97 -3.73 12.01
CA TRP A 83 -28.78 -2.34 11.58
C TRP A 83 -28.86 -1.33 12.73
N PHE A 84 -28.10 -0.24 12.72
CA PHE A 84 -28.14 0.88 13.66
C PHE A 84 -29.10 1.99 13.23
N SER A 85 -29.15 2.25 11.93
CA SER A 85 -30.16 3.08 11.28
C SER A 85 -30.67 2.43 10.01
N MET A 86 -31.84 2.87 9.58
CA MET A 86 -32.35 2.58 8.26
C MET A 86 -32.80 3.87 7.58
N LEU A 87 -33.01 3.79 6.27
CA LEU A 87 -33.69 4.79 5.47
C LEU A 87 -34.68 4.06 4.55
N ALA A 88 -35.94 4.46 4.59
CA ALA A 88 -36.93 4.07 3.61
C ALA A 88 -37.31 5.27 2.74
N ILE A 89 -37.09 5.15 1.43
CA ILE A 89 -37.57 6.09 0.42
C ILE A 89 -38.82 5.47 -0.21
N VAL A 90 -39.98 6.07 0.02
CA VAL A 90 -41.27 5.58 -0.47
C VAL A 90 -41.82 6.51 -1.53
N GLU A 91 -42.12 5.94 -2.68
CA GLU A 91 -42.78 6.58 -3.82
C GLU A 91 -44.16 5.94 -4.04
N PRO A 92 -45.04 6.52 -4.88
CA PRO A 92 -46.39 5.99 -5.11
C PRO A 92 -46.38 4.52 -5.53
N ASP A 93 -45.44 4.14 -6.40
CA ASP A 93 -45.38 2.81 -7.02
C ASP A 93 -44.13 2.01 -6.62
N ALA A 94 -43.20 2.60 -5.86
CA ALA A 94 -41.95 1.96 -5.46
C ALA A 94 -41.60 2.26 -4.00
N ALA A 95 -40.72 1.45 -3.43
CA ALA A 95 -40.07 1.73 -2.15
C ALA A 95 -38.66 1.13 -2.15
N LEU A 96 -37.72 1.85 -1.53
CA LEU A 96 -36.35 1.42 -1.32
C LEU A 96 -36.05 1.45 0.17
N PHE A 97 -35.49 0.37 0.70
CA PHE A 97 -34.96 0.30 2.06
C PHE A 97 -33.44 0.18 2.02
N LEU A 98 -32.77 1.00 2.80
CA LEU A 98 -31.32 0.97 3.04
C LEU A 98 -31.08 0.77 4.52
N TYR A 99 -30.12 -0.07 4.86
CA TYR A 99 -29.80 -0.45 6.23
C TYR A 99 -28.34 -0.13 6.51
N ASN A 100 -28.08 0.70 7.52
CA ASN A 100 -26.73 0.97 8.01
C ASN A 100 -26.49 0.11 9.25
N ASP A 101 -25.65 -0.90 9.14
CA ASP A 101 -25.26 -1.83 10.21
C ASP A 101 -23.80 -1.69 10.65
N GLU A 102 -23.06 -0.73 10.07
CA GLU A 102 -21.63 -0.52 10.27
C GLU A 102 -21.29 0.81 10.93
N PHE A 103 -21.98 1.90 10.60
CA PHE A 103 -21.58 3.28 10.93
C PHE A 103 -22.42 3.88 12.05
N ASP A 104 -21.83 4.82 12.80
CA ASP A 104 -22.55 5.56 13.84
C ASP A 104 -23.71 6.34 13.19
N PRO A 105 -24.97 6.12 13.64
CA PRO A 105 -26.12 6.83 13.09
C PRO A 105 -26.22 8.31 13.49
N GLU A 106 -25.25 8.85 14.26
CA GLU A 106 -25.10 10.25 14.63
C GLU A 106 -26.39 10.87 15.20
N TRP A 107 -26.87 10.32 16.32
CA TRP A 107 -28.09 10.81 16.96
C TRP A 107 -27.94 12.27 17.41
N ASP A 108 -28.98 13.05 17.16
CA ASP A 108 -29.10 14.42 17.64
C ASP A 108 -30.45 14.63 18.36
N PRO A 109 -30.46 14.82 19.70
CA PRO A 109 -29.30 14.78 20.59
C PRO A 109 -28.70 13.36 20.74
N PRO A 110 -27.44 13.22 21.18
CA PRO A 110 -26.80 11.91 21.33
C PRO A 110 -27.59 10.95 22.22
N ALA A 111 -27.68 9.68 21.81
CA ALA A 111 -28.37 8.66 22.58
C ALA A 111 -27.68 8.43 23.95
N PRO A 112 -28.43 8.17 25.03
CA PRO A 112 -27.84 7.85 26.32
C PRO A 112 -26.93 6.62 26.26
N VAL A 113 -25.80 6.64 26.98
CA VAL A 113 -24.84 5.51 27.06
C VAL A 113 -25.52 4.18 27.41
N GLU A 114 -26.48 4.23 28.33
CA GLU A 114 -27.24 3.05 28.77
C GLU A 114 -28.10 2.44 27.66
N ALA A 115 -28.52 3.23 26.67
CA ALA A 115 -29.26 2.72 25.52
C ALA A 115 -28.39 1.78 24.67
N TRP A 116 -27.14 2.18 24.40
CA TRP A 116 -26.17 1.36 23.68
C TRP A 116 -25.78 0.09 24.44
N ARG A 117 -25.54 0.22 25.75
CA ARG A 117 -25.22 -0.95 26.61
C ARG A 117 -26.35 -1.96 26.64
N ARG A 118 -27.60 -1.48 26.76
CA ARG A 118 -28.78 -2.37 26.71
C ARG A 118 -28.97 -2.99 25.34
N ASP A 119 -28.73 -2.25 24.27
CA ASP A 119 -28.77 -2.80 22.90
C ASP A 119 -27.80 -3.97 22.77
N GLN A 120 -26.55 -3.79 23.22
CA GLN A 120 -25.52 -4.83 23.20
C GLN A 120 -25.82 -6.03 24.11
N ILE A 121 -26.63 -5.87 25.17
CA ILE A 121 -27.10 -6.98 26.01
C ILE A 121 -28.20 -7.80 25.32
N VAL A 122 -29.15 -7.12 24.68
CA VAL A 122 -30.35 -7.76 24.09
C VAL A 122 -30.07 -8.30 22.69
N MET A 123 -29.27 -7.59 21.90
CA MET A 123 -28.89 -7.89 20.53
C MET A 123 -27.36 -7.88 20.40
N PRO A 124 -26.66 -8.82 21.04
CA PRO A 124 -25.21 -8.79 21.10
C PRO A 124 -24.53 -8.92 19.74
N ARG A 125 -23.49 -8.11 19.59
CA ARG A 125 -22.44 -8.17 18.55
C ARG A 125 -21.13 -8.69 19.16
N ASP A 126 -20.33 -9.48 18.44
CA ASP A 126 -19.06 -10.01 18.94
C ASP A 126 -17.84 -9.58 18.11
N GLY A 127 -16.63 -9.72 18.68
CA GLY A 127 -15.36 -9.55 17.96
C GLY A 127 -15.30 -8.35 17.00
N ALA A 128 -15.14 -8.65 15.72
CA ALA A 128 -15.07 -7.65 14.64
C ALA A 128 -16.41 -6.98 14.32
N ASN A 129 -17.54 -7.59 14.71
CA ASN A 129 -18.90 -7.07 14.50
C ASN A 129 -19.28 -5.96 15.50
N VAL A 130 -18.40 -5.65 16.47
CA VAL A 130 -18.52 -4.50 17.38
C VAL A 130 -17.63 -3.36 16.86
N PRO A 131 -18.21 -2.37 16.15
CA PRO A 131 -17.44 -1.26 15.62
C PRO A 131 -16.75 -0.45 16.72
N GLY A 132 -15.62 0.19 16.40
CA GLY A 132 -14.86 1.01 17.35
C GLY A 132 -15.71 2.14 17.96
N TRP A 133 -16.48 2.83 17.12
CA TRP A 133 -17.38 3.89 17.57
C TRP A 133 -18.42 3.41 18.58
N LEU A 134 -18.94 2.18 18.44
CA LEU A 134 -19.93 1.63 19.37
C LEU A 134 -19.30 1.39 20.75
N ARG A 135 -18.05 0.95 20.79
CA ARG A 135 -17.30 0.81 22.07
C ARG A 135 -17.11 2.18 22.72
N ASP A 136 -16.72 3.19 21.94
CA ASP A 136 -16.56 4.55 22.45
C ASP A 136 -17.88 5.09 23.03
N ARG A 137 -19.01 4.94 22.31
CA ARG A 137 -20.34 5.33 22.79
C ARG A 137 -20.74 4.59 24.08
N MET A 138 -20.46 3.29 24.19
CA MET A 138 -20.73 2.51 25.41
C MET A 138 -19.85 2.91 26.60
N ASP A 139 -18.67 3.46 26.36
CA ASP A 139 -17.78 4.04 27.36
C ASP A 139 -18.13 5.49 27.71
N GLY A 140 -19.09 6.10 27.02
CA GLY A 140 -19.43 7.52 27.17
C GLY A 140 -18.40 8.47 26.56
N ARG A 141 -17.62 7.98 25.58
CA ARG A 141 -16.67 8.76 24.78
C ARG A 141 -17.29 9.09 23.43
N GLU A 142 -16.95 10.26 22.88
CA GLU A 142 -17.24 10.54 21.47
C GLU A 142 -16.38 9.61 20.59
N PRO A 143 -16.94 9.04 19.51
CA PRO A 143 -16.17 8.27 18.55
C PRO A 143 -14.97 9.07 18.05
N SER A 144 -13.78 8.48 18.18
CA SER A 144 -12.56 9.04 17.62
C SER A 144 -12.09 8.19 16.45
N GLU A 145 -11.51 8.81 15.43
CA GLU A 145 -10.80 8.07 14.40
C GLU A 145 -9.69 7.23 15.04
N PRO A 146 -9.49 5.97 14.61
CA PRO A 146 -8.45 5.12 15.17
C PRO A 146 -7.07 5.79 15.04
N ALA A 147 -6.31 5.77 16.14
CA ALA A 147 -4.97 6.35 16.18
C ALA A 147 -4.01 5.52 15.30
N GLY A 148 -3.70 6.04 14.12
CA GLY A 148 -2.76 5.42 13.17
C GLY A 148 -3.46 4.62 12.07
N TRP A 149 -2.75 4.47 10.95
CA TRP A 149 -3.27 3.75 9.79
C TRP A 149 -3.20 2.24 10.03
N PRO A 150 -4.30 1.49 9.90
CA PRO A 150 -4.23 0.05 9.89
C PRO A 150 -3.34 -0.42 8.72
N ALA A 151 -2.69 -1.57 8.89
CA ALA A 151 -1.92 -2.16 7.80
C ALA A 151 -2.85 -2.36 6.58
N PRO A 152 -2.46 -1.88 5.39
CA PRO A 152 -3.33 -1.96 4.23
C PRO A 152 -3.57 -3.43 3.89
N SER A 153 -4.84 -3.85 3.93
CA SER A 153 -5.26 -5.15 3.41
C SER A 153 -5.56 -4.96 1.93
N PRO A 154 -5.00 -5.78 1.01
CA PRO A 154 -5.32 -5.69 -0.40
C PRO A 154 -6.83 -5.75 -0.60
N LEU A 155 -7.37 -4.80 -1.37
CA LEU A 155 -8.76 -4.85 -1.83
C LEU A 155 -8.73 -5.18 -3.31
N ASP A 156 -9.31 -6.29 -3.71
CA ASP A 156 -9.45 -6.60 -5.13
C ASP A 156 -10.48 -5.67 -5.81
N PRO A 157 -10.56 -5.61 -7.15
CA PRO A 157 -11.49 -4.71 -7.83
C PRO A 157 -12.97 -4.94 -7.50
N VAL A 158 -13.35 -6.17 -7.11
CA VAL A 158 -14.72 -6.49 -6.68
C VAL A 158 -14.98 -5.86 -5.33
N GLU A 159 -14.11 -6.09 -4.34
CA GLU A 159 -14.22 -5.50 -3.00
C GLU A 159 -14.18 -3.96 -3.04
N GLN A 160 -13.34 -3.38 -3.91
CA GLN A 160 -13.33 -1.93 -4.16
C GLN A 160 -14.67 -1.42 -4.72
N THR A 161 -15.29 -2.18 -5.62
CA THR A 161 -16.60 -1.84 -6.21
C THR A 161 -17.73 -2.05 -5.21
N GLU A 162 -17.69 -3.11 -4.40
CA GLU A 162 -18.65 -3.37 -3.33
C GLU A 162 -18.66 -2.25 -2.30
N LEU A 163 -17.48 -1.73 -1.92
CA LEU A 163 -17.37 -0.54 -1.05
C LEU A 163 -18.10 0.67 -1.64
N LEU A 164 -17.98 0.91 -2.94
CA LEU A 164 -18.59 2.03 -3.64
C LEU A 164 -20.04 1.80 -4.06
N THR A 165 -20.54 0.56 -4.05
CA THR A 165 -21.94 0.25 -4.42
C THR A 165 -22.80 -0.15 -3.21
N GLY A 166 -22.20 -0.48 -2.08
CA GLY A 166 -22.88 -0.84 -0.83
C GLY A 166 -22.62 0.15 0.31
N PRO A 167 -21.56 -0.02 1.13
CA PRO A 167 -21.34 0.77 2.35
C PRO A 167 -21.30 2.29 2.12
N PHE A 168 -20.58 2.77 1.10
CA PHE A 168 -20.43 4.21 0.87
C PHE A 168 -21.75 4.90 0.47
N PRO A 169 -22.51 4.42 -0.54
CA PRO A 169 -23.81 5.00 -0.86
C PRO A 169 -24.84 4.90 0.28
N VAL A 170 -24.83 3.81 1.05
CA VAL A 170 -25.71 3.64 2.22
C VAL A 170 -25.40 4.70 3.28
N LEU A 171 -24.12 4.90 3.61
CA LEU A 171 -23.68 5.93 4.55
C LEU A 171 -24.06 7.34 4.08
N VAL A 172 -23.81 7.65 2.81
CA VAL A 172 -24.18 8.95 2.23
C VAL A 172 -25.70 9.15 2.27
N ALA A 173 -26.48 8.15 1.90
CA ALA A 173 -27.94 8.22 1.88
C ALA A 173 -28.53 8.38 3.29
N ASP A 174 -28.01 7.67 4.29
CA ASP A 174 -28.51 7.72 5.67
C ASP A 174 -28.25 9.08 6.35
N HIS A 175 -27.16 9.78 6.01
CA HIS A 175 -26.83 11.10 6.58
C HIS A 175 -27.24 12.28 5.67
N ALA A 176 -27.76 12.02 4.48
CA ALA A 176 -28.25 13.05 3.57
C ALA A 176 -29.51 13.72 4.12
N THR A 177 -29.70 14.99 3.74
CA THR A 177 -30.96 15.69 4.06
C THR A 177 -32.13 15.09 3.27
N PRO A 178 -33.37 15.14 3.79
CA PRO A 178 -34.53 14.55 3.12
C PRO A 178 -34.71 15.04 1.68
N PHE A 179 -35.17 14.13 0.82
CA PHE A 179 -35.46 14.33 -0.60
C PHE A 179 -34.26 14.68 -1.46
N TRP A 180 -33.06 14.29 -1.03
CA TRP A 180 -31.90 14.31 -1.90
C TRP A 180 -32.13 13.44 -3.16
N GLU A 181 -31.63 13.91 -4.30
CA GLU A 181 -31.63 13.19 -5.58
C GLU A 181 -30.21 12.96 -6.09
N ARG A 182 -29.31 13.92 -5.86
CA ARG A 182 -27.92 13.85 -6.32
C ARG A 182 -27.01 14.53 -5.32
N ILE A 183 -25.95 13.84 -4.90
CA ILE A 183 -24.86 14.39 -4.09
C ILE A 183 -23.57 14.25 -4.89
N THR A 184 -22.89 15.36 -5.14
CA THR A 184 -21.65 15.40 -5.92
C THR A 184 -20.56 16.12 -5.17
N GLY A 185 -19.36 15.56 -5.17
CA GLY A 185 -18.20 16.16 -4.53
C GLY A 185 -16.96 15.33 -4.77
N HIS A 186 -15.92 15.60 -4.01
CA HIS A 186 -14.65 14.92 -4.16
C HIS A 186 -13.95 14.74 -2.83
N TYR A 187 -13.06 13.77 -2.80
CA TYR A 187 -12.12 13.55 -1.72
C TYR A 187 -10.72 13.45 -2.33
N GLN A 188 -9.74 14.07 -1.69
CA GLN A 188 -8.35 13.97 -2.11
C GLN A 188 -7.40 13.95 -0.93
N ALA A 189 -6.34 13.18 -1.07
CA ALA A 189 -5.38 12.97 0.02
C ALA A 189 -3.97 12.71 -0.51
N VAL A 190 -2.99 13.14 0.27
CA VAL A 190 -1.58 12.78 0.14
C VAL A 190 -0.94 12.81 1.54
N GLY A 191 -0.59 11.63 2.06
CA GLY A 191 0.01 11.45 3.37
C GLY A 191 -0.89 11.99 4.49
N GLY A 192 -0.42 13.04 5.18
CA GLY A 192 -1.19 13.69 6.24
C GLY A 192 -2.14 14.79 5.76
N HIS A 193 -2.07 15.18 4.48
CA HIS A 193 -2.90 16.23 3.91
C HIS A 193 -4.15 15.61 3.28
N VAL A 194 -5.31 15.84 3.89
CA VAL A 194 -6.62 15.31 3.45
C VAL A 194 -7.59 16.46 3.25
N GLU A 195 -8.23 16.50 2.08
CA GLU A 195 -9.30 17.44 1.77
C GLU A 195 -10.57 16.66 1.43
N PHE A 196 -11.60 16.86 2.24
CA PHE A 196 -12.95 16.36 1.99
C PHE A 196 -13.96 17.49 2.18
N PRO A 197 -14.03 18.45 1.24
CA PRO A 197 -14.86 19.63 1.39
C PRO A 197 -16.35 19.27 1.38
N PRO A 198 -17.22 20.18 1.87
CA PRO A 198 -18.65 20.03 1.74
C PRO A 198 -19.07 19.81 0.27
N MET A 199 -20.01 18.88 0.08
CA MET A 199 -20.47 18.42 -1.22
C MET A 199 -21.74 19.17 -1.63
N ALA A 200 -22.01 19.22 -2.94
CA ALA A 200 -23.25 19.78 -3.45
C ALA A 200 -24.36 18.72 -3.40
N LEU A 201 -25.43 18.99 -2.65
CA LEU A 201 -26.62 18.16 -2.56
C LEU A 201 -27.77 18.85 -3.31
N ARG A 202 -28.32 18.16 -4.31
CA ARG A 202 -29.51 18.58 -5.05
C ARG A 202 -30.72 17.78 -4.58
N LYS A 203 -31.81 18.49 -4.28
CA LYS A 203 -33.09 17.93 -3.82
C LYS A 203 -34.12 17.79 -4.94
N ALA A 204 -35.15 17.00 -4.67
CA ALA A 204 -36.27 16.71 -5.58
C ALA A 204 -37.19 17.90 -5.87
N ASP A 205 -37.12 18.96 -5.06
CA ASP A 205 -37.77 20.24 -5.35
C ASP A 205 -36.95 21.13 -6.31
N GLY A 206 -35.74 20.68 -6.69
CA GLY A 206 -34.81 21.37 -7.56
C GLY A 206 -33.80 22.28 -6.84
N THR A 207 -33.91 22.43 -5.51
CA THR A 207 -32.97 23.23 -4.72
C THR A 207 -31.62 22.52 -4.60
N THR A 208 -30.56 23.32 -4.45
CA THR A 208 -29.20 22.84 -4.18
C THR A 208 -28.71 23.47 -2.89
N GLU A 209 -28.12 22.66 -2.02
CA GLU A 209 -27.49 23.10 -0.79
C GLU A 209 -26.10 22.47 -0.63
N THR A 210 -25.34 23.04 0.30
CA THR A 210 -24.05 22.50 0.71
C THR A 210 -24.29 21.49 1.84
N TRP A 211 -23.79 20.27 1.67
CA TRP A 211 -23.91 19.18 2.63
C TRP A 211 -22.53 18.70 3.07
N THR A 212 -22.32 18.52 4.38
CA THR A 212 -21.04 18.04 4.91
C THR A 212 -21.10 16.53 5.05
N PRO A 213 -20.20 15.77 4.40
CA PRO A 213 -20.18 14.31 4.52
C PRO A 213 -19.77 13.88 5.95
N PRO A 214 -20.31 12.75 6.46
CA PRO A 214 -19.95 12.24 7.77
C PRO A 214 -18.49 11.78 7.80
N ALA A 215 -17.82 11.87 8.96
CA ALA A 215 -16.40 11.52 9.09
C ALA A 215 -16.09 10.07 8.67
N ALA A 216 -17.03 9.15 8.93
CA ALA A 216 -16.93 7.75 8.50
C ALA A 216 -16.75 7.59 6.98
N ALA A 217 -17.25 8.53 6.16
CA ALA A 217 -17.07 8.48 4.71
C ALA A 217 -15.61 8.74 4.31
N ALA A 218 -14.89 9.61 5.03
CA ALA A 218 -13.46 9.81 4.82
C ALA A 218 -12.67 8.52 5.13
N GLY A 219 -13.02 7.85 6.23
CA GLY A 219 -12.41 6.57 6.61
C GLY A 219 -12.63 5.45 5.59
N LEU A 220 -13.81 5.36 4.99
CA LEU A 220 -14.08 4.41 3.89
C LEU A 220 -13.24 4.71 2.66
N LEU A 221 -13.11 5.98 2.29
CA LEU A 221 -12.31 6.39 1.12
C LEU A 221 -10.81 6.20 1.37
N ASP A 222 -10.31 6.43 2.58
CA ASP A 222 -8.93 6.11 2.97
C ASP A 222 -8.66 4.60 2.96
N ARG A 223 -9.61 3.79 3.45
CA ARG A 223 -9.55 2.31 3.33
C ARG A 223 -9.49 1.88 1.87
N LEU A 224 -10.31 2.50 1.01
CA LEU A 224 -10.29 2.25 -0.43
C LEU A 224 -8.91 2.55 -1.02
N ARG A 225 -8.30 3.72 -0.72
CA ARG A 225 -6.93 4.05 -1.17
C ARG A 225 -5.89 3.02 -0.73
N ALA A 226 -5.90 2.70 0.56
CA ALA A 226 -4.95 1.80 1.17
C ALA A 226 -5.05 0.39 0.56
N GLY A 227 -6.27 -0.11 0.34
CA GLY A 227 -6.49 -1.40 -0.28
C GLY A 227 -6.21 -1.43 -1.79
N THR A 228 -6.52 -0.35 -2.52
CA THR A 228 -6.12 -0.18 -3.92
C THR A 228 -4.60 -0.26 -4.05
N HIS A 229 -3.85 0.45 -3.20
CA HIS A 229 -2.39 0.38 -3.16
C HIS A 229 -1.88 -1.02 -2.87
N ALA A 230 -2.38 -1.68 -1.83
CA ALA A 230 -1.92 -3.02 -1.47
C ALA A 230 -2.22 -4.07 -2.56
N PHE A 231 -3.22 -3.85 -3.40
CA PHE A 231 -3.54 -4.73 -4.52
C PHE A 231 -2.64 -4.51 -5.75
N GLN A 232 -2.38 -3.26 -6.15
CA GLN A 232 -1.69 -2.97 -7.43
C GLN A 232 -0.37 -2.18 -7.33
N GLY A 233 0.08 -1.83 -6.11
CA GLY A 233 1.33 -1.12 -5.84
C GLY A 233 1.27 0.41 -6.05
N SER A 234 0.10 0.97 -6.37
CA SER A 234 -0.15 2.40 -6.49
C SER A 234 -1.61 2.72 -6.15
N THR A 235 -1.88 3.97 -5.76
CA THR A 235 -3.24 4.46 -5.48
C THR A 235 -3.48 5.81 -6.15
N TRP A 236 -4.76 6.16 -6.23
CA TRP A 236 -5.25 7.45 -6.65
C TRP A 236 -5.02 8.54 -5.60
N SER A 237 -4.83 9.80 -6.04
CA SER A 237 -4.68 11.01 -5.22
C SER A 237 -6.01 11.72 -4.98
N ARG A 238 -6.96 11.62 -5.92
CA ARG A 238 -8.32 12.18 -5.85
C ARG A 238 -9.37 11.18 -6.35
N ILE A 239 -10.53 11.22 -5.73
CA ILE A 239 -11.76 10.57 -6.19
C ILE A 239 -12.87 11.63 -6.30
N ASP A 240 -13.50 11.72 -7.46
CA ASP A 240 -14.73 12.49 -7.67
C ASP A 240 -15.91 11.51 -7.60
N VAL A 241 -16.90 11.81 -6.77
CA VAL A 241 -18.04 10.94 -6.51
C VAL A 241 -19.36 11.63 -6.85
N GLU A 242 -20.26 10.87 -7.46
CA GLU A 242 -21.66 11.23 -7.72
C GLU A 242 -22.55 10.12 -7.17
N VAL A 243 -23.28 10.41 -6.08
CA VAL A 243 -24.30 9.51 -5.51
C VAL A 243 -25.67 10.02 -5.96
N VAL A 244 -26.44 9.19 -6.65
CA VAL A 244 -27.73 9.54 -7.25
C VAL A 244 -28.80 8.55 -6.82
N TYR A 245 -29.93 9.08 -6.38
CA TYR A 245 -31.18 8.34 -6.28
C TYR A 245 -31.97 8.54 -7.59
N ALA A 246 -32.13 7.48 -8.36
CA ALA A 246 -32.91 7.49 -9.60
C ALA A 246 -33.46 6.10 -9.90
N ASP A 247 -34.67 6.04 -10.46
CA ASP A 247 -35.34 4.80 -10.84
C ASP A 247 -35.45 3.80 -9.68
N GLY A 248 -35.82 4.29 -8.49
CA GLY A 248 -36.01 3.47 -7.28
C GLY A 248 -34.73 2.88 -6.68
N ALA A 249 -33.54 3.33 -7.11
CA ALA A 249 -32.27 2.82 -6.62
C ALA A 249 -31.28 3.94 -6.34
N VAL A 250 -30.41 3.73 -5.33
CA VAL A 250 -29.24 4.55 -5.09
C VAL A 250 -28.06 3.98 -5.86
N ARG A 251 -27.37 4.81 -6.63
CA ARG A 251 -26.17 4.44 -7.39
C ARG A 251 -25.06 5.44 -7.10
N CYS A 252 -23.83 4.94 -7.00
CA CYS A 252 -22.65 5.78 -6.93
C CYS A 252 -21.79 5.60 -8.17
N ARG A 253 -21.32 6.71 -8.70
CA ARG A 253 -20.31 6.76 -9.75
C ARG A 253 -19.08 7.44 -9.18
N ALA A 254 -17.92 6.89 -9.51
CA ALA A 254 -16.65 7.43 -9.10
C ALA A 254 -15.70 7.55 -10.28
N SER A 255 -14.88 8.59 -10.29
CA SER A 255 -13.71 8.71 -11.16
C SER A 255 -12.48 9.03 -10.32
N PHE A 256 -11.32 8.55 -10.75
CA PHE A 256 -10.10 8.60 -9.97
C PHE A 256 -9.01 9.34 -10.73
N THR A 257 -8.22 10.13 -10.01
CA THR A 257 -6.97 10.74 -10.49
C THR A 257 -5.81 9.99 -9.86
N TYR A 258 -4.95 9.37 -10.67
CA TYR A 258 -3.80 8.58 -10.17
C TYR A 258 -2.50 9.36 -10.17
N ASP A 259 -2.05 9.76 -11.35
CA ASP A 259 -0.71 10.31 -11.53
C ASP A 259 -0.72 11.81 -11.79
N GLU A 260 -1.88 12.37 -12.14
CA GLU A 260 -2.04 13.80 -12.30
C GLU A 260 -2.13 14.49 -10.93
N GLU A 261 -1.62 15.72 -10.88
CA GLU A 261 -1.72 16.57 -9.70
C GLU A 261 -3.17 17.05 -9.55
N PRO A 262 -3.89 16.66 -8.48
CA PRO A 262 -5.22 17.18 -8.27
C PRO A 262 -5.15 18.66 -7.90
N ARG A 263 -6.25 19.37 -8.09
CA ARG A 263 -6.36 20.78 -7.69
C ARG A 263 -6.57 20.84 -6.18
N TRP A 264 -5.52 21.19 -5.45
CA TRP A 264 -5.55 21.37 -4.00
C TRP A 264 -6.19 22.70 -3.61
N ASP A 265 -7.07 22.68 -2.60
CA ASP A 265 -7.59 23.91 -1.99
C ASP A 265 -6.47 24.56 -1.14
N THR A 266 -5.71 23.74 -0.43
CA THR A 266 -4.50 24.13 0.29
C THR A 266 -3.32 23.26 -0.15
N GLU A 267 -2.21 23.90 -0.51
CA GLU A 267 -1.04 23.21 -1.05
C GLU A 267 -0.43 22.21 -0.06
N PRO A 268 -0.31 20.91 -0.39
CA PRO A 268 0.34 19.92 0.48
C PRO A 268 1.84 20.17 0.61
N SER A 269 2.38 19.90 1.80
CA SER A 269 3.80 20.07 2.09
C SER A 269 4.66 18.92 1.56
N ALA A 270 5.98 19.13 1.48
CA ALA A 270 6.93 18.06 1.15
C ALA A 270 6.89 16.90 2.17
N ASP A 271 6.59 17.20 3.44
CA ASP A 271 6.45 16.19 4.49
C ASP A 271 5.19 15.33 4.31
N ASP A 272 4.11 15.90 3.77
CA ASP A 272 2.90 15.15 3.43
C ASP A 272 3.17 14.17 2.31
N VAL A 273 3.84 14.61 1.24
CA VAL A 273 4.27 13.71 0.15
C VAL A 273 5.23 12.64 0.65
N ARG A 274 6.14 12.97 1.57
CA ARG A 274 7.04 11.96 2.16
C ARG A 274 6.27 10.91 2.96
N ARG A 275 5.34 11.34 3.82
CA ARG A 275 4.47 10.44 4.58
C ARG A 275 3.62 9.56 3.68
N GLU A 276 3.13 10.07 2.54
CA GLU A 276 2.42 9.27 1.54
C GLU A 276 3.31 8.13 1.02
N LEU A 277 4.54 8.43 0.60
CA LEU A 277 5.44 7.42 0.04
C LEU A 277 6.00 6.46 1.10
N GLU A 278 6.07 6.87 2.36
CA GLU A 278 6.39 6.00 3.49
C GLU A 278 5.23 5.03 3.79
N ARG A 279 3.99 5.51 3.74
CA ARG A 279 2.77 4.70 3.99
C ARG A 279 2.44 3.79 2.81
N LEU A 280 2.44 4.34 1.60
CA LEU A 280 1.97 3.73 0.35
C LEU A 280 3.10 3.81 -0.70
N PRO A 281 4.18 3.02 -0.51
CA PRO A 281 5.36 3.08 -1.38
C PRO A 281 5.02 2.67 -2.81
N ARG A 282 5.40 3.49 -3.79
CA ARG A 282 5.19 3.23 -5.22
C ARG A 282 6.49 3.34 -5.99
N ARG A 283 6.67 2.48 -7.00
CA ARG A 283 7.88 2.44 -7.84
C ARG A 283 7.97 3.68 -8.72
N ASP A 284 6.88 4.01 -9.39
CA ASP A 284 6.80 5.14 -10.31
C ASP A 284 6.16 6.32 -9.59
N VAL A 285 6.98 7.20 -9.00
CA VAL A 285 6.52 8.39 -8.28
C VAL A 285 6.08 9.45 -9.31
N PRO A 286 4.85 10.00 -9.21
CA PRO A 286 4.37 11.02 -10.14
C PRO A 286 5.24 12.27 -10.10
N GLU A 287 5.37 12.94 -11.24
CA GLU A 287 6.22 14.13 -11.40
C GLU A 287 5.87 15.23 -10.38
N TRP A 288 4.58 15.42 -10.09
CA TRP A 288 4.14 16.43 -9.12
C TRP A 288 4.57 16.11 -7.69
N MET A 289 4.55 14.83 -7.29
CA MET A 289 5.05 14.39 -5.98
C MET A 289 6.56 14.61 -5.91
N ALA A 290 7.29 14.19 -6.95
CA ALA A 290 8.74 14.38 -7.04
C ALA A 290 9.14 15.86 -6.97
N ARG A 291 8.44 16.72 -7.72
CA ARG A 291 8.66 18.17 -7.72
C ARG A 291 8.45 18.81 -6.35
N ARG A 292 7.47 18.33 -5.56
CA ARG A 292 7.19 18.82 -4.19
C ARG A 292 8.19 18.35 -3.15
N LEU A 293 8.69 17.11 -3.27
CA LEU A 293 9.82 16.65 -2.47
C LEU A 293 11.09 17.47 -2.72
N GLY A 294 11.11 18.21 -3.85
CA GLY A 294 12.25 18.95 -4.34
C GLY A 294 13.30 18.00 -4.93
N PRO A 295 14.42 18.54 -5.46
CA PRO A 295 15.61 17.72 -5.56
C PRO A 295 15.83 17.08 -4.20
N ALA A 296 16.04 15.76 -4.15
CA ALA A 296 16.38 15.07 -2.92
C ALA A 296 17.38 15.98 -2.18
N PRO A 297 17.09 16.41 -0.93
CA PRO A 297 18.00 17.29 -0.22
C PRO A 297 19.37 16.69 -0.41
N VAL A 298 20.32 17.49 -0.95
CA VAL A 298 21.71 17.06 -1.13
C VAL A 298 22.05 16.42 0.19
N ALA A 299 22.12 15.09 0.19
CA ALA A 299 22.31 14.39 1.43
C ALA A 299 23.55 15.03 2.03
N PRO A 300 23.54 15.46 3.30
CA PRO A 300 24.82 15.74 3.95
C PRO A 300 25.72 14.56 3.59
N PRO A 301 26.98 14.79 3.16
CA PRO A 301 27.84 13.76 2.61
C PRO A 301 27.65 12.52 3.48
N PRO A 302 27.35 11.35 2.87
CA PRO A 302 27.00 10.15 3.63
C PRO A 302 28.00 10.04 4.77
N PRO A 303 27.53 9.79 6.02
CA PRO A 303 28.43 9.74 7.18
C PRO A 303 29.65 8.94 6.76
N THR A 304 30.80 9.61 6.84
CA THR A 304 32.06 9.03 6.44
C THR A 304 32.19 7.70 7.17
N ARG A 305 32.34 6.63 6.37
CA ARG A 305 32.45 5.22 6.77
C ARG A 305 31.12 4.51 7.07
N PHE A 306 30.91 3.38 6.39
CA PHE A 306 30.22 2.23 6.98
C PHE A 306 31.12 1.60 8.05
N GLU A 307 31.54 2.37 9.05
CA GLU A 307 32.01 1.80 10.31
C GLU A 307 30.74 1.56 11.12
N SER A 308 30.15 0.37 11.02
CA SER A 308 29.32 -0.09 12.14
C SER A 308 30.26 -0.15 13.33
N PRO A 309 30.07 0.64 14.40
CA PRO A 309 30.96 0.56 15.54
C PRO A 309 30.90 -0.87 16.08
N VAL A 310 32.05 -1.53 16.18
CA VAL A 310 32.15 -2.90 16.72
C VAL A 310 31.43 -2.93 18.08
N ARG A 311 30.36 -3.72 18.18
CA ARG A 311 29.49 -3.76 19.36
C ARG A 311 30.17 -4.56 20.47
N LYS A 312 30.33 -3.97 21.66
CA LYS A 312 30.91 -4.67 22.82
C LYS A 312 29.85 -5.44 23.60
N ALA A 313 30.01 -6.75 23.73
CA ALA A 313 29.09 -7.59 24.49
C ALA A 313 29.30 -7.46 26.02
N ARG A 314 28.19 -7.47 26.76
CA ARG A 314 28.14 -7.41 28.23
C ARG A 314 27.98 -8.80 28.84
N VAL A 315 28.86 -9.12 29.79
CA VAL A 315 28.81 -10.38 30.55
C VAL A 315 27.59 -10.43 31.48
N PHE A 316 27.26 -9.32 32.15
CA PHE A 316 26.14 -9.21 33.09
C PHE A 316 25.27 -7.98 32.78
N ASP A 317 23.97 -8.00 33.11
CA ASP A 317 23.03 -6.89 32.84
C ASP A 317 23.11 -5.79 33.90
N ARG A 318 23.38 -6.18 35.15
CA ARG A 318 23.52 -5.27 36.28
C ARG A 318 24.67 -5.70 37.16
N ALA A 319 25.53 -4.75 37.55
CA ALA A 319 26.50 -4.97 38.60
C ALA A 319 25.78 -5.22 39.94
N GLY A 320 26.26 -6.17 40.74
CA GLY A 320 25.70 -6.40 42.08
C GLY A 320 25.89 -5.16 42.96
N ALA A 321 24.90 -4.85 43.79
CA ALA A 321 25.05 -3.80 44.80
C ALA A 321 26.08 -4.23 45.85
N ASP A 322 27.03 -3.34 46.18
CA ASP A 322 27.98 -3.48 47.28
C ASP A 322 28.72 -4.84 47.37
N GLY A 323 29.16 -5.38 46.23
CA GLY A 323 29.93 -6.64 46.17
C GLY A 323 29.08 -7.91 46.15
N GLY A 324 27.75 -7.79 46.01
CA GLY A 324 26.86 -8.93 45.73
C GLY A 324 27.05 -9.52 44.33
N PRO A 325 26.51 -10.73 44.07
CA PRO A 325 26.62 -11.37 42.77
C PRO A 325 25.92 -10.54 41.68
N PRO A 326 26.51 -10.42 40.48
CA PRO A 326 25.89 -9.71 39.36
C PRO A 326 24.61 -10.43 38.88
N ALA A 327 23.66 -9.68 38.34
CA ALA A 327 22.37 -10.22 37.89
C ALA A 327 22.28 -10.27 36.35
N VAL A 328 21.68 -11.34 35.84
CA VAL A 328 21.32 -11.54 34.43
C VAL A 328 19.85 -11.87 34.32
N SER A 329 19.13 -11.14 33.47
CA SER A 329 17.71 -11.35 33.20
C SER A 329 17.52 -11.44 31.69
N ARG A 330 18.00 -12.54 31.10
CA ARG A 330 17.93 -12.80 29.66
C ARG A 330 17.32 -14.19 29.42
N PRO A 331 16.64 -14.42 28.28
CA PRO A 331 16.19 -15.75 27.90
C PRO A 331 17.36 -16.75 27.88
N PRO A 332 17.18 -17.98 28.38
CA PRO A 332 18.23 -19.00 28.33
C PRO A 332 18.53 -19.39 26.88
N VAL A 333 19.81 -19.71 26.61
CA VAL A 333 20.18 -20.35 25.34
C VAL A 333 19.66 -21.79 25.36
N PRO A 334 18.98 -22.28 24.31
CA PRO A 334 18.52 -23.67 24.26
C PRO A 334 19.69 -24.66 24.46
N PRO A 335 19.52 -25.76 25.24
CA PRO A 335 20.61 -26.67 25.56
C PRO A 335 21.30 -27.31 24.34
N ASP A 336 20.55 -27.50 23.23
CA ASP A 336 21.06 -28.04 21.97
C ASP A 336 21.90 -27.04 21.15
N GLU A 337 21.84 -25.75 21.51
CA GLU A 337 22.60 -24.67 20.88
C GLU A 337 23.78 -24.20 21.73
N ALA A 338 23.73 -24.41 23.05
CA ALA A 338 24.72 -23.89 24.01
C ALA A 338 26.16 -24.22 23.60
N ASP A 339 26.45 -25.49 23.27
CA ASP A 339 27.79 -25.92 22.84
C ASP A 339 28.26 -25.28 21.53
N ARG A 340 27.34 -24.93 20.63
CA ARG A 340 27.68 -24.25 19.36
C ARG A 340 27.94 -22.77 19.58
N VAL A 341 27.17 -22.13 20.46
CA VAL A 341 27.38 -20.74 20.86
C VAL A 341 28.71 -20.59 21.59
N VAL A 342 29.01 -21.49 22.52
CA VAL A 342 30.29 -21.50 23.24
C VAL A 342 31.47 -21.65 22.26
N ARG A 343 31.39 -22.61 21.32
CA ARG A 343 32.43 -22.78 20.29
C ARG A 343 32.63 -21.53 19.44
N TYR A 344 31.55 -20.91 18.96
CA TYR A 344 31.64 -19.66 18.21
C TYR A 344 32.37 -18.56 19.00
N LEU A 345 32.05 -18.42 20.29
CA LEU A 345 32.64 -17.38 21.15
C LEU A 345 34.13 -17.61 21.42
N GLU A 346 34.60 -18.85 21.40
CA GLU A 346 35.99 -19.21 21.72
C GLU A 346 36.89 -19.37 20.50
N ASP A 347 36.36 -19.90 19.41
CA ASP A 347 37.09 -20.12 18.16
C ASP A 347 37.31 -18.80 17.40
N ALA A 348 36.64 -17.72 17.83
CA ALA A 348 36.79 -16.42 17.20
C ALA A 348 38.19 -15.81 17.41
N PRO A 349 38.73 -15.08 16.40
CA PRO A 349 40.01 -14.41 16.49
C PRO A 349 40.20 -13.63 17.79
N THR A 350 41.33 -13.87 18.45
CA THR A 350 41.69 -13.17 19.68
C THR A 350 42.32 -11.83 19.35
N VAL A 351 41.72 -10.75 19.83
CA VAL A 351 42.17 -9.37 19.60
C VAL A 351 43.12 -8.91 20.69
N MET A 352 42.90 -9.38 21.91
CA MET A 352 43.76 -9.08 23.06
C MET A 352 43.76 -10.26 24.01
N ALA A 353 44.94 -10.68 24.46
CA ALA A 353 45.10 -11.73 25.45
C ALA A 353 45.97 -11.22 26.61
N ALA A 354 45.39 -11.13 27.81
CA ALA A 354 46.19 -11.03 29.01
C ALA A 354 46.69 -12.43 29.41
N ARG A 355 47.89 -12.53 29.98
CA ARG A 355 48.46 -13.79 30.47
C ARG A 355 47.91 -14.23 31.84
N SER A 356 46.97 -13.47 32.40
CA SER A 356 46.34 -13.69 33.71
C SER A 356 44.85 -13.96 33.55
N SER A 357 44.24 -14.60 34.55
CA SER A 357 42.80 -14.87 34.62
C SER A 357 42.18 -14.06 35.75
N ALA A 358 40.87 -13.78 35.66
CA ALA A 358 40.12 -13.09 36.70
C ALA A 358 39.40 -14.10 37.63
N PRO A 359 39.09 -13.71 38.87
CA PRO A 359 38.28 -14.54 39.76
C PRO A 359 36.86 -14.73 39.21
N ASP A 360 36.32 -15.93 39.42
CA ASP A 360 34.92 -16.23 39.12
C ASP A 360 33.99 -15.50 40.12
N LEU A 361 33.11 -14.66 39.59
CA LEU A 361 32.22 -13.79 40.36
C LEU A 361 30.94 -14.51 40.82
N LEU A 362 30.63 -15.68 40.25
CA LEU A 362 29.48 -16.50 40.65
C LEU A 362 29.90 -17.65 41.58
N ASP A 363 31.14 -18.14 41.45
CA ASP A 363 31.71 -19.18 42.30
C ASP A 363 33.16 -18.87 42.71
N PRO A 364 33.37 -18.15 43.82
CA PRO A 364 34.71 -17.79 44.31
C PRO A 364 35.63 -18.98 44.61
N SER A 365 35.10 -20.20 44.76
CA SER A 365 35.90 -21.41 45.04
C SER A 365 36.73 -21.87 43.85
N ARG A 366 36.38 -21.44 42.63
CA ARG A 366 37.08 -21.76 41.39
C ARG A 366 38.37 -20.96 41.16
N GLY A 367 38.64 -19.96 42.02
CA GLY A 367 39.84 -19.12 41.91
C GLY A 367 39.88 -18.28 40.63
N GLU A 368 41.09 -17.97 40.14
CA GLU A 368 41.31 -17.20 38.92
C GLU A 368 41.11 -18.07 37.67
N ALA A 369 39.86 -18.31 37.29
CA ALA A 369 39.48 -19.19 36.18
C ALA A 369 38.92 -18.45 34.95
N VAL A 370 38.51 -17.18 35.08
CA VAL A 370 37.84 -16.43 34.01
C VAL A 370 38.88 -15.89 33.02
N PRO A 371 38.83 -16.22 31.72
CA PRO A 371 39.80 -15.73 30.74
C PRO A 371 39.71 -14.21 30.53
N LEU A 372 40.84 -13.52 30.67
CA LEU A 372 40.99 -12.10 30.33
C LEU A 372 41.42 -11.92 28.87
N THR A 373 40.70 -12.59 27.97
CA THR A 373 40.84 -12.45 26.52
C THR A 373 39.69 -11.61 25.96
N PHE A 374 39.91 -11.00 24.79
CA PHE A 374 38.87 -10.41 23.97
C PHE A 374 38.90 -11.04 22.58
N HIS A 375 37.72 -11.40 22.08
CA HIS A 375 37.49 -12.04 20.79
C HIS A 375 36.59 -11.16 19.92
N THR A 376 36.66 -11.35 18.60
CA THR A 376 35.84 -10.61 17.63
C THR A 376 35.44 -11.47 16.44
N ASP A 377 34.26 -11.20 15.87
CA ASP A 377 33.85 -11.66 14.53
C ASP A 377 33.83 -10.50 13.50
N GLY A 378 34.34 -9.34 13.89
CA GLY A 378 34.39 -8.13 13.08
C GLY A 378 33.16 -7.24 13.19
N ALA A 379 32.03 -7.73 13.72
CA ALA A 379 30.86 -6.93 14.05
C ALA A 379 30.69 -6.73 15.56
N TRP A 380 31.09 -7.74 16.35
CA TRP A 380 31.07 -7.76 17.80
C TRP A 380 32.46 -7.97 18.40
N VAL A 381 32.68 -7.39 19.58
CA VAL A 381 33.80 -7.72 20.46
C VAL A 381 33.29 -8.18 21.81
N TRP A 382 33.81 -9.29 22.33
CA TRP A 382 33.39 -9.83 23.62
C TRP A 382 34.58 -10.31 24.45
N SER A 383 34.40 -10.32 25.76
CA SER A 383 35.38 -10.92 26.68
C SER A 383 35.24 -12.45 26.67
N GLY A 384 36.34 -13.18 26.86
CA GLY A 384 36.34 -14.63 27.09
C GLY A 384 35.48 -15.06 28.30
N ALA A 385 35.16 -14.13 29.20
CA ALA A 385 34.18 -14.32 30.27
C ALA A 385 32.79 -14.72 29.74
N VAL A 386 32.36 -14.22 28.57
CA VAL A 386 31.03 -14.54 28.01
C VAL A 386 30.89 -16.04 27.71
N GLY A 387 31.90 -16.63 27.06
CA GLY A 387 31.94 -18.07 26.80
C GLY A 387 32.10 -18.89 28.08
N TYR A 388 32.97 -18.44 28.99
CA TYR A 388 33.19 -19.09 30.29
C TYR A 388 31.91 -19.18 31.13
N TYR A 389 31.20 -18.08 31.35
CA TYR A 389 29.99 -18.07 32.18
C TYR A 389 28.80 -18.79 31.53
N LEU A 390 28.71 -18.81 30.20
CA LEU A 390 27.73 -19.65 29.50
C LEU A 390 28.01 -21.13 29.74
N ARG A 391 29.28 -21.57 29.66
CA ARG A 391 29.65 -22.98 29.87
C ARG A 391 29.51 -23.41 31.32
N GLU A 392 30.13 -22.69 32.26
CA GLU A 392 30.30 -23.15 33.64
C GLU A 392 29.07 -22.86 34.51
N HIS A 393 28.31 -21.81 34.16
CA HIS A 393 27.19 -21.31 34.99
C HIS A 393 25.87 -21.18 34.23
N GLY A 394 25.83 -21.55 32.94
CA GLY A 394 24.61 -21.44 32.12
C GLY A 394 24.14 -20.01 31.90
N VAL A 395 25.00 -19.01 32.09
CA VAL A 395 24.63 -17.59 31.97
C VAL A 395 24.43 -17.22 30.50
N PRO A 396 23.23 -16.79 30.08
CA PRO A 396 22.96 -16.46 28.68
C PRO A 396 23.70 -15.19 28.21
N PRO A 397 24.37 -15.22 27.04
CA PRO A 397 24.87 -14.01 26.37
C PRO A 397 23.72 -13.07 25.99
N GLU A 398 24.05 -11.86 25.53
CA GLU A 398 23.03 -10.91 25.07
C GLU A 398 22.19 -11.52 23.92
N PRO A 399 20.84 -11.38 23.92
CA PRO A 399 19.98 -11.97 22.90
C PRO A 399 20.35 -11.58 21.47
N ASP A 400 20.77 -10.32 21.26
CA ASP A 400 21.24 -9.82 19.96
C ASP A 400 22.51 -10.54 19.49
N LEU A 401 23.43 -10.86 20.40
CA LEU A 401 24.64 -11.61 20.09
C LEU A 401 24.29 -13.05 19.72
N VAL A 402 23.36 -13.69 20.46
CA VAL A 402 22.89 -15.05 20.13
C VAL A 402 22.18 -15.07 18.77
N ALA A 403 21.33 -14.07 18.47
CA ALA A 403 20.69 -13.93 17.18
C ALA A 403 21.70 -13.71 16.04
N HIS A 404 22.74 -12.91 16.28
CA HIS A 404 23.85 -12.69 15.35
C HIS A 404 24.61 -13.97 15.04
N ILE A 405 24.93 -14.77 16.07
CA ILE A 405 25.60 -16.08 15.92
C ILE A 405 24.75 -17.05 15.10
N ARG A 406 23.43 -17.08 15.34
CA ARG A 406 22.49 -17.89 14.56
C ARG A 406 22.45 -17.46 13.08
N ALA A 407 22.45 -16.14 12.82
CA ALA A 407 22.50 -15.62 11.45
C ALA A 407 23.78 -16.05 10.71
N HIS A 408 24.91 -16.14 11.42
CA HIS A 408 26.18 -16.67 10.90
C HIS A 408 26.28 -18.19 10.92
N ARG A 409 25.18 -18.90 11.20
CA ARG A 409 25.11 -20.37 11.26
C ARG A 409 26.16 -20.97 12.19
N PHE A 410 26.47 -20.29 13.30
CA PHE A 410 27.49 -20.70 14.27
C PHE A 410 28.91 -20.84 13.69
N ALA A 411 29.22 -20.18 12.56
CA ALA A 411 30.54 -20.17 11.96
C ALA A 411 31.16 -18.77 12.02
N VAL A 412 32.37 -18.65 12.58
CA VAL A 412 33.07 -17.38 12.70
C VAL A 412 33.51 -16.90 11.31
N PRO A 413 33.17 -15.67 10.89
CA PRO A 413 33.62 -15.11 9.62
C PRO A 413 35.13 -14.78 9.63
N ALA A 414 35.71 -14.62 8.44
CA ALA A 414 37.07 -14.10 8.30
C ALA A 414 37.09 -12.62 8.71
N VAL A 415 37.93 -12.26 9.68
CA VAL A 415 38.05 -10.90 10.20
C VAL A 415 39.28 -10.23 9.57
N GLY A 416 39.07 -9.12 8.86
CA GLY A 416 40.15 -8.31 8.28
C GLY A 416 40.83 -7.40 9.31
N ASP A 417 42.02 -6.89 8.96
CA ASP A 417 42.87 -6.10 9.87
C ASP A 417 42.16 -4.86 10.45
N ASP A 418 41.33 -4.16 9.67
CA ASP A 418 40.58 -3.00 10.14
C ASP A 418 39.57 -3.34 11.25
N ALA A 419 38.91 -4.49 11.11
CA ALA A 419 37.94 -4.96 12.08
C ALA A 419 38.63 -5.48 13.35
N MET A 420 39.84 -6.03 13.23
CA MET A 420 40.69 -6.38 14.36
C MET A 420 41.12 -5.13 15.15
N ASP A 421 41.55 -4.07 14.47
CA ASP A 421 41.96 -2.81 15.10
C ASP A 421 40.79 -2.10 15.78
N ALA A 422 39.62 -2.06 15.11
CA ALA A 422 38.39 -1.49 15.68
C ALA A 422 37.93 -2.27 16.93
N ALA A 423 37.98 -3.60 16.89
CA ALA A 423 37.68 -4.44 18.05
C ALA A 423 38.67 -4.24 19.20
N SER A 424 39.96 -4.02 18.90
CA SER A 424 41.01 -3.77 19.89
C SER A 424 40.77 -2.45 20.63
N ALA A 425 40.43 -1.40 19.88
CA ALA A 425 40.06 -0.10 20.42
C ALA A 425 38.81 -0.18 21.31
N ALA A 426 37.75 -0.87 20.83
CA ALA A 426 36.52 -1.08 21.58
C ALA A 426 36.74 -1.92 22.86
N ALA A 427 37.61 -2.93 22.83
CA ALA A 427 37.98 -3.72 24.00
C ALA A 427 38.63 -2.84 25.09
N MET A 428 39.54 -1.93 24.70
CA MET A 428 40.25 -1.00 25.59
C MET A 428 39.41 0.22 26.00
N GLY A 429 38.18 0.37 25.51
CA GLY A 429 37.34 1.54 25.76
C GLY A 429 37.89 2.84 25.15
N ARG A 430 38.70 2.72 24.08
CA ARG A 430 39.26 3.84 23.32
C ARG A 430 38.52 3.97 22.00
N THR A 431 38.33 5.19 21.52
CA THR A 431 37.97 5.44 20.12
C THR A 431 39.19 5.11 19.26
N ALA A 432 39.04 4.32 18.20
CA ALA A 432 40.15 3.88 17.36
C ALA A 432 40.92 5.09 16.79
N PRO A 433 42.26 5.13 16.85
CA PRO A 433 43.03 6.16 16.17
C PRO A 433 42.82 6.02 14.66
N ARG A 434 42.50 7.14 13.99
CA ARG A 434 42.42 7.19 12.52
C ARG A 434 43.83 6.94 11.96
N GLY A 435 44.11 5.69 11.57
CA GLY A 435 45.33 5.35 10.85
C GLY A 435 45.32 5.95 9.45
N ILE A 436 46.36 6.72 9.12
CA ILE A 436 46.67 7.09 7.73
C ILE A 436 47.11 5.80 7.04
N ARG A 437 46.27 5.27 6.16
CA ARG A 437 46.69 4.26 5.19
C ARG A 437 47.36 4.98 4.03
N THR A 438 48.54 4.53 3.63
CA THR A 438 49.14 4.89 2.34
C THR A 438 48.22 4.36 1.24
N GLU A 439 47.70 5.27 0.40
CA GLU A 439 46.81 4.92 -0.70
C GLU A 439 47.45 3.89 -1.64
N PRO A 440 46.71 2.87 -2.11
CA PRO A 440 47.18 1.98 -3.16
C PRO A 440 47.53 2.78 -4.42
N GLU A 441 48.58 2.35 -5.13
CA GLU A 441 48.98 2.99 -6.38
C GLU A 441 47.79 3.09 -7.37
N PRO A 442 47.57 4.23 -8.04
CA PRO A 442 46.52 4.48 -9.04
C PRO A 442 46.19 3.31 -9.97
N GLU A 443 47.21 2.56 -10.39
CA GLU A 443 47.07 1.46 -11.33
C GLU A 443 46.33 0.24 -10.74
N GLN A 444 46.43 0.01 -9.43
CA GLN A 444 45.79 -1.12 -8.77
C GLN A 444 44.27 -0.96 -8.72
N TRP A 445 43.79 0.27 -8.47
CA TRP A 445 42.36 0.59 -8.47
C TRP A 445 41.75 0.51 -9.85
N LEU A 446 42.45 1.02 -10.87
CA LEU A 446 41.99 0.90 -12.26
C LEU A 446 41.90 -0.56 -12.72
N ALA A 447 42.85 -1.40 -12.31
CA ALA A 447 42.82 -2.84 -12.63
C ALA A 447 41.67 -3.57 -11.90
N LEU A 448 41.43 -3.23 -10.63
CA LEU A 448 40.31 -3.79 -9.86
C LEU A 448 38.96 -3.38 -10.46
N LEU A 449 38.82 -2.11 -10.83
CA LEU A 449 37.63 -1.58 -11.49
C LEU A 449 37.38 -2.26 -12.84
N GLN A 450 38.40 -2.39 -13.67
CA GLN A 450 38.32 -3.10 -14.95
C GLN A 450 37.85 -4.56 -14.76
N ASN A 451 38.47 -5.30 -13.82
CA ASN A 451 38.08 -6.67 -13.51
C ASN A 451 36.62 -6.76 -13.04
N ARG A 452 36.14 -5.77 -12.28
CA ARG A 452 34.76 -5.76 -11.79
C ARG A 452 33.76 -5.43 -12.89
N LEU A 453 34.09 -4.48 -13.78
CA LEU A 453 33.27 -4.14 -14.95
C LEU A 453 33.18 -5.33 -15.93
N ASP A 454 34.29 -6.05 -16.15
CA ASP A 454 34.31 -7.27 -16.96
C ASP A 454 33.47 -8.39 -16.31
N ALA A 455 33.58 -8.60 -14.99
CA ALA A 455 32.77 -9.59 -14.27
C ALA A 455 31.26 -9.28 -14.30
N LEU A 456 30.90 -7.99 -14.38
CA LEU A 456 29.52 -7.51 -14.48
C LEU A 456 29.06 -7.35 -15.94
N GLN A 457 29.89 -7.74 -16.91
CA GLN A 457 29.59 -7.68 -18.34
C GLN A 457 29.15 -6.30 -18.83
N VAL A 458 29.71 -5.23 -18.26
CA VAL A 458 29.44 -3.85 -18.70
C VAL A 458 30.09 -3.65 -20.08
N ASP A 459 29.30 -3.16 -21.04
CA ASP A 459 29.77 -2.89 -22.39
C ASP A 459 30.96 -1.91 -22.38
N ARG A 460 32.08 -2.34 -22.96
CA ARG A 460 33.33 -1.56 -23.04
C ARG A 460 33.18 -0.28 -23.85
N ALA A 461 32.19 -0.18 -24.73
CA ALA A 461 31.91 1.06 -25.46
C ALA A 461 31.34 2.18 -24.57
N ARG A 462 30.87 1.86 -23.36
CA ARG A 462 30.21 2.84 -22.48
C ARG A 462 31.14 3.53 -21.50
N TYR A 463 32.39 3.08 -21.41
CA TYR A 463 33.35 3.66 -20.48
C TYR A 463 34.76 3.67 -21.03
N HIS A 464 35.51 4.67 -20.61
CA HIS A 464 36.92 4.80 -20.92
C HIS A 464 37.71 5.00 -19.63
N LEU A 465 38.50 3.98 -19.26
CA LEU A 465 39.43 4.08 -18.15
C LEU A 465 40.76 4.56 -18.73
N ARG A 466 41.15 5.80 -18.40
CA ARG A 466 42.36 6.51 -18.90
C ARG A 466 42.12 7.24 -20.22
N GLY A 467 41.68 8.49 -20.11
CA GLY A 467 41.52 9.39 -21.26
C GLY A 467 40.06 9.72 -21.52
N GLU A 468 39.83 10.32 -22.68
CA GLU A 468 38.55 10.92 -23.06
C GLU A 468 38.04 10.28 -24.34
N GLU A 469 36.82 9.75 -24.31
CA GLU A 469 36.15 9.16 -25.46
C GLU A 469 34.70 9.67 -25.50
N ASP A 470 34.31 10.20 -26.66
CA ASP A 470 33.00 10.82 -26.85
C ASP A 470 31.89 9.76 -26.88
N GLY A 471 30.80 10.01 -26.16
CA GLY A 471 29.72 9.05 -25.94
C GLY A 471 29.95 8.05 -24.81
N ALA A 472 31.03 8.20 -24.02
CA ALA A 472 31.39 7.27 -22.94
C ALA A 472 31.66 7.97 -21.60
N TRP A 473 31.43 7.24 -20.51
CA TRP A 473 31.86 7.66 -19.18
C TRP A 473 33.38 7.54 -19.03
N CYS A 474 34.05 8.65 -18.80
CA CYS A 474 35.50 8.75 -18.72
C CYS A 474 35.94 8.87 -17.26
N LEU A 475 36.97 8.12 -16.87
CA LEU A 475 37.71 8.29 -15.63
C LEU A 475 39.14 8.70 -15.96
N VAL A 476 39.51 9.91 -15.54
CA VAL A 476 40.79 10.55 -15.86
C VAL A 476 41.49 10.96 -14.57
N GLN A 477 42.79 10.65 -14.48
CA GLN A 477 43.65 11.19 -13.43
C GLN A 477 44.18 12.56 -13.85
N GLU A 478 43.81 13.60 -13.12
CA GLU A 478 44.29 14.97 -13.30
C GLU A 478 45.40 15.31 -12.30
N LYS A 479 46.00 16.50 -12.41
CA LYS A 479 47.17 16.89 -11.59
C LYS A 479 46.91 16.93 -10.09
N THR A 480 45.65 17.07 -9.68
CA THR A 480 45.25 17.26 -8.27
C THR A 480 44.18 16.27 -7.82
N GLY A 481 44.00 15.14 -8.53
CA GLY A 481 42.97 14.15 -8.19
C GLY A 481 42.44 13.41 -9.41
N TRP A 482 41.23 12.89 -9.29
CA TRP A 482 40.55 12.12 -10.32
C TRP A 482 39.26 12.80 -10.73
N THR A 483 38.92 12.72 -12.00
CA THR A 483 37.66 13.25 -12.52
C THR A 483 36.92 12.14 -13.25
N VAL A 484 35.64 11.98 -12.91
CA VAL A 484 34.68 11.12 -13.63
C VAL A 484 33.66 12.00 -14.32
N PHE A 485 33.41 11.78 -15.60
CA PHE A 485 32.42 12.55 -16.36
C PHE A 485 31.91 11.73 -17.55
N LEU A 486 30.76 12.11 -18.09
CA LEU A 486 30.30 11.65 -19.39
C LEU A 486 30.73 12.66 -20.44
N LEU A 487 31.51 12.24 -21.43
CA LEU A 487 31.84 13.10 -22.57
C LEU A 487 30.77 12.93 -23.63
N ASP A 488 30.07 14.01 -24.00
CA ASP A 488 28.99 14.00 -24.99
C ASP A 488 29.16 15.19 -25.95
N ASN A 489 29.34 14.90 -27.24
CA ASN A 489 29.68 15.87 -28.29
C ASN A 489 30.87 16.78 -27.94
N GLY A 490 31.87 16.24 -27.23
CA GLY A 490 33.06 16.96 -26.80
C GLY A 490 32.86 17.85 -25.56
N GLU A 491 31.68 17.85 -24.94
CA GLU A 491 31.41 18.52 -23.67
C GLU A 491 31.40 17.53 -22.50
N ARG A 492 32.04 17.90 -21.39
CA ARG A 492 32.02 17.09 -20.16
C ARG A 492 30.74 17.37 -19.38
N THR A 493 29.87 16.38 -19.28
CA THR A 493 28.62 16.43 -18.51
C THR A 493 28.65 15.48 -17.32
N ARG A 494 27.79 15.71 -16.32
CA ARG A 494 27.70 14.89 -15.08
C ARG A 494 29.06 14.64 -14.40
N GLN A 495 29.91 15.67 -14.43
CA GLN A 495 31.27 15.62 -13.92
C GLN A 495 31.32 15.61 -12.39
N ALA A 496 32.17 14.76 -11.83
CA ALA A 496 32.52 14.73 -10.42
C ALA A 496 34.04 14.61 -10.27
N ALA A 497 34.60 15.36 -9.32
CA ALA A 497 36.02 15.33 -8.99
C ALA A 497 36.22 14.67 -7.62
N PHE A 498 37.29 13.90 -7.48
CA PHE A 498 37.62 13.11 -6.31
C PHE A 498 39.09 13.25 -5.97
N ASP A 499 39.40 13.36 -4.69
CA ASP A 499 40.80 13.40 -4.25
C ASP A 499 41.45 12.01 -4.32
N ASP A 500 40.64 10.95 -4.23
CA ASP A 500 41.07 9.55 -4.16
C ASP A 500 40.51 8.69 -5.32
N GLY A 501 41.33 7.73 -5.78
CA GLY A 501 41.03 6.88 -6.93
C GLY A 501 40.00 5.78 -6.66
N GLU A 502 39.88 5.30 -5.42
CA GLU A 502 38.87 4.32 -5.02
C GLU A 502 37.46 4.92 -5.13
N GLN A 503 37.31 6.17 -4.65
CA GLN A 503 36.04 6.90 -4.74
C GLN A 503 35.64 7.18 -6.19
N ALA A 504 36.60 7.60 -7.01
CA ALA A 504 36.37 7.83 -8.43
C ALA A 504 35.97 6.53 -9.16
N ALA A 505 36.64 5.41 -8.84
CA ALA A 505 36.31 4.09 -9.39
C ALA A 505 34.91 3.61 -8.97
N ALA A 506 34.56 3.74 -7.69
CA ALA A 506 33.25 3.37 -7.16
C ALA A 506 32.12 4.22 -7.77
N TYR A 507 32.36 5.53 -7.93
CA TYR A 507 31.41 6.44 -8.57
C TYR A 507 31.18 6.08 -10.05
N LEU A 508 32.25 5.77 -10.81
CA LEU A 508 32.12 5.33 -12.19
C LEU A 508 31.36 4.00 -12.29
N LEU A 509 31.72 3.01 -11.47
CA LEU A 509 31.06 1.71 -11.45
C LEU A 509 29.56 1.85 -11.15
N GLY A 510 29.22 2.61 -10.11
CA GLY A 510 27.83 2.91 -9.77
C GLY A 510 27.11 3.63 -10.90
N SER A 511 27.74 4.63 -11.52
CA SER A 511 27.15 5.35 -12.66
C SER A 511 26.86 4.42 -13.83
N LEU A 512 27.78 3.52 -14.19
CA LEU A 512 27.60 2.57 -15.28
C LEU A 512 26.52 1.52 -15.01
N LEU A 513 26.35 1.10 -13.76
CA LEU A 513 25.33 0.11 -13.36
C LEU A 513 23.94 0.74 -13.16
N MET A 514 23.89 2.03 -12.83
CA MET A 514 22.65 2.79 -12.67
C MET A 514 22.14 3.38 -13.99
N VAL A 515 22.97 3.39 -15.04
CA VAL A 515 22.53 3.66 -16.41
C VAL A 515 21.71 2.47 -16.90
N VAL A 516 20.39 2.58 -16.73
CA VAL A 516 19.43 1.87 -17.60
C VAL A 516 19.84 2.21 -19.03
N PRO A 517 19.94 1.24 -19.96
CA PRO A 517 20.28 1.55 -21.35
C PRO A 517 19.39 2.70 -21.84
N GLN A 518 19.98 3.87 -22.05
CA GLN A 518 19.35 4.88 -22.88
C GLN A 518 19.31 4.28 -24.28
N GLU A 519 18.12 3.81 -24.62
CA GLU A 519 17.54 3.81 -25.95
C GLU A 519 18.54 4.28 -27.03
N GLN A 520 19.06 3.31 -27.80
CA GLN A 520 19.06 3.56 -29.23
C GLN A 520 17.62 3.94 -29.56
N THR A 521 17.44 5.19 -29.97
CA THR A 521 16.16 5.80 -30.28
C THR A 521 15.44 4.97 -31.33
N ILE A 522 14.63 4.02 -30.86
CA ILE A 522 13.39 3.65 -31.51
C ILE A 522 12.39 4.50 -30.75
N GLU A 523 11.81 5.52 -31.39
CA GLU A 523 10.55 6.07 -30.89
C GLU A 523 9.63 4.88 -30.61
N ILE A 524 9.38 4.54 -29.35
CA ILE A 524 8.36 3.56 -29.00
C ILE A 524 7.07 4.36 -28.88
N PRO A 525 6.20 4.38 -29.90
CA PRO A 525 4.90 5.01 -29.76
C PRO A 525 4.18 4.33 -28.59
N THR A 526 3.61 5.15 -27.71
CA THR A 526 2.71 4.67 -26.66
C THR A 526 1.53 3.98 -27.35
N ILE A 527 1.57 2.64 -27.43
CA ILE A 527 0.51 1.87 -28.08
C ILE A 527 -0.76 2.00 -27.24
N GLN A 528 -1.79 2.64 -27.81
CA GLN A 528 -3.08 2.91 -27.16
C GLN A 528 -4.23 2.29 -27.95
N PRO A 529 -5.32 1.84 -27.30
CA PRO A 529 -6.52 1.39 -27.99
C PRO A 529 -7.14 2.53 -28.82
N LEU A 530 -7.57 2.22 -30.04
CA LEU A 530 -8.27 3.18 -30.88
C LEU A 530 -9.68 3.46 -30.34
N LYS A 531 -10.30 4.55 -30.81
CA LYS A 531 -11.64 4.95 -30.38
C LYS A 531 -12.65 3.81 -30.59
N GLY A 532 -13.31 3.40 -29.50
CA GLY A 532 -14.31 2.33 -29.50
C GLY A 532 -13.74 0.93 -29.19
N GLU A 533 -12.42 0.81 -29.04
CA GLU A 533 -11.76 -0.40 -28.56
C GLU A 533 -11.79 -0.46 -27.03
N PRO A 534 -11.64 -1.66 -26.44
CA PRO A 534 -11.65 -1.81 -24.99
C PRO A 534 -10.47 -1.05 -24.35
N PRO A 535 -10.68 -0.34 -23.23
CA PRO A 535 -9.63 0.44 -22.60
C PRO A 535 -8.55 -0.47 -21.99
N LEU A 536 -7.33 0.05 -21.85
CA LEU A 536 -6.21 -0.69 -21.26
C LEU A 536 -6.44 -1.10 -19.79
N SER A 537 -7.44 -0.52 -19.11
CA SER A 537 -7.85 -0.92 -17.77
C SER A 537 -8.42 -2.34 -17.71
N LEU A 538 -8.86 -2.91 -18.86
CA LEU A 538 -9.30 -4.30 -18.93
C LEU A 538 -8.15 -5.31 -19.04
N LEU A 539 -6.90 -4.84 -19.07
CA LEU A 539 -5.70 -5.68 -19.21
C LEU A 539 -4.77 -5.51 -18.01
N ARG A 540 -4.40 -6.62 -17.35
CA ARG A 540 -3.32 -6.69 -16.35
C ARG A 540 -2.03 -7.25 -16.94
N ASP A 541 -0.92 -7.15 -16.20
CA ASP A 541 0.40 -7.67 -16.59
C ASP A 541 0.89 -7.15 -17.96
N ARG A 542 0.62 -5.86 -18.22
CA ARG A 542 0.85 -5.22 -19.52
C ARG A 542 2.33 -5.05 -19.78
N GLN A 543 2.77 -5.45 -20.97
CA GLN A 543 4.16 -5.30 -21.41
C GLN A 543 4.22 -5.16 -22.93
N ILE A 544 5.22 -4.44 -23.43
CA ILE A 544 5.52 -4.43 -24.86
C ILE A 544 6.23 -5.75 -25.18
N THR A 545 5.69 -6.48 -26.16
CA THR A 545 6.25 -7.76 -26.60
C THR A 545 6.33 -7.77 -28.11
N GLU A 546 7.45 -8.24 -28.64
CA GLU A 546 7.57 -8.54 -30.05
C GLU A 546 6.93 -9.90 -30.34
N LEU A 547 5.84 -9.90 -31.08
CA LEU A 547 5.16 -11.11 -31.50
C LEU A 547 5.88 -11.70 -32.71
N PRO A 548 6.29 -12.98 -32.70
CA PRO A 548 6.99 -13.59 -33.83
C PRO A 548 6.07 -13.75 -35.04
N ALA A 549 6.68 -13.79 -36.23
CA ALA A 549 5.98 -14.18 -37.45
C ALA A 549 5.33 -15.57 -37.30
N GLY A 550 4.11 -15.72 -37.81
CA GLY A 550 3.30 -16.92 -37.66
C GLY A 550 2.32 -16.89 -36.48
N THR A 551 2.43 -15.92 -35.57
CA THR A 551 1.47 -15.75 -34.47
C THR A 551 0.06 -15.52 -35.02
N GLU A 552 -0.93 -16.26 -34.52
CA GLU A 552 -2.34 -16.09 -34.87
C GLU A 552 -3.07 -15.28 -33.79
N VAL A 553 -3.82 -14.27 -34.22
CA VAL A 553 -4.66 -13.43 -33.36
C VAL A 553 -6.07 -13.32 -33.94
N ASP A 554 -7.08 -13.07 -33.11
CA ASP A 554 -8.46 -12.93 -33.55
C ASP A 554 -9.20 -11.79 -32.84
N ARG A 555 -10.32 -11.34 -33.40
CA ARG A 555 -11.17 -10.31 -32.77
C ARG A 555 -12.63 -10.42 -33.19
N TYR A 556 -13.49 -9.85 -32.33
CA TYR A 556 -14.89 -9.56 -32.64
C TYR A 556 -15.03 -8.06 -32.96
N GLY A 557 -15.27 -7.73 -34.22
CA GLY A 557 -15.39 -6.36 -34.76
C GLY A 557 -14.59 -6.16 -36.05
N GLY A 558 -15.02 -5.22 -36.89
CA GLY A 558 -14.39 -4.94 -38.20
C GLY A 558 -12.97 -4.35 -38.11
N HIS A 559 -12.31 -4.17 -39.25
CA HIS A 559 -10.87 -3.86 -39.33
C HIS A 559 -10.42 -2.46 -38.83
N GLY A 560 -11.35 -1.59 -38.40
CA GLY A 560 -11.02 -0.23 -37.94
C GLY A 560 -10.33 -0.15 -36.58
N GLY A 561 -10.42 -1.22 -35.78
CA GLY A 561 -9.82 -1.34 -34.45
C GLY A 561 -8.36 -1.78 -34.45
N ASN A 562 -7.74 -1.84 -33.27
CA ASN A 562 -6.36 -2.31 -33.08
C ASN A 562 -6.19 -3.31 -31.94
N THR A 563 -7.26 -3.75 -31.28
CA THR A 563 -7.20 -4.81 -30.25
C THR A 563 -7.62 -6.15 -30.83
N ALA A 564 -6.83 -7.17 -30.53
CA ALA A 564 -7.08 -8.57 -30.84
C ALA A 564 -6.71 -9.45 -29.62
N TYR A 565 -7.03 -10.73 -29.69
CA TYR A 565 -6.67 -11.73 -28.68
C TYR A 565 -5.87 -12.85 -29.32
N ALA A 566 -5.19 -13.66 -28.51
CA ALA A 566 -4.62 -14.92 -28.98
C ALA A 566 -5.72 -15.76 -29.66
N ALA A 567 -5.42 -16.27 -30.85
CA ALA A 567 -6.42 -16.98 -31.64
C ALA A 567 -7.09 -18.11 -30.85
N ARG A 568 -8.40 -18.26 -31.01
CA ARG A 568 -9.27 -19.24 -30.35
C ARG A 568 -9.45 -19.01 -28.84
N THR A 569 -9.12 -17.82 -28.32
CA THR A 569 -9.48 -17.45 -26.95
C THR A 569 -11.01 -17.50 -26.78
N PRO A 570 -11.58 -18.27 -25.84
CA PRO A 570 -13.03 -18.29 -25.60
C PRO A 570 -13.57 -16.89 -25.31
N PHE A 571 -14.80 -16.57 -25.76
CA PHE A 571 -15.37 -15.22 -25.59
C PHE A 571 -15.34 -14.75 -24.13
N ALA A 572 -15.75 -15.63 -23.20
CA ALA A 572 -15.74 -15.41 -21.75
C ALA A 572 -14.33 -15.15 -21.16
N GLN A 573 -13.25 -15.43 -21.90
CA GLN A 573 -11.89 -15.10 -21.45
C GLN A 573 -11.40 -13.74 -21.98
N ARG A 574 -12.22 -13.05 -22.78
CA ARG A 574 -11.88 -11.75 -23.38
C ARG A 574 -12.46 -10.57 -22.61
N SER A 575 -13.43 -10.81 -21.72
CA SER A 575 -14.03 -9.77 -20.88
C SER A 575 -14.56 -8.59 -21.69
N LEU A 576 -15.25 -8.91 -22.78
CA LEU A 576 -15.86 -7.95 -23.70
C LEU A 576 -17.38 -7.85 -23.44
N PRO A 577 -18.03 -6.72 -23.76
CA PRO A 577 -19.49 -6.60 -23.62
C PRO A 577 -20.21 -7.71 -24.39
N ALA A 578 -21.29 -8.26 -23.83
CA ALA A 578 -21.98 -9.43 -24.40
C ALA A 578 -22.47 -9.22 -25.85
N ASP A 579 -22.89 -8.01 -26.20
CA ASP A 579 -23.32 -7.61 -27.55
C ASP A 579 -22.18 -7.66 -28.58
N TRP A 580 -20.90 -7.67 -28.14
CA TRP A 580 -19.77 -7.79 -29.05
C TRP A 580 -19.62 -9.18 -29.65
N GLN A 581 -20.19 -10.21 -29.01
CA GLN A 581 -20.17 -11.58 -29.53
C GLN A 581 -20.91 -11.70 -30.88
N GLU A 582 -21.85 -10.78 -31.14
CA GLU A 582 -22.62 -10.72 -32.39
C GLU A 582 -21.89 -9.97 -33.52
N ARG A 583 -20.73 -9.36 -33.23
CA ARG A 583 -19.92 -8.67 -34.24
C ARG A 583 -19.20 -9.66 -35.15
N GLU A 584 -18.78 -9.16 -36.30
CA GLU A 584 -17.98 -9.93 -37.26
C GLU A 584 -16.72 -10.51 -36.59
N TYR A 585 -16.48 -11.79 -36.78
CA TYR A 585 -15.35 -12.50 -36.19
C TYR A 585 -14.27 -12.74 -37.25
N HIS A 586 -13.05 -12.31 -36.95
CA HIS A 586 -11.92 -12.38 -37.87
C HIS A 586 -10.70 -12.98 -37.20
N VAL A 587 -9.90 -13.73 -37.97
CA VAL A 587 -8.64 -14.31 -37.54
C VAL A 587 -7.53 -13.83 -38.47
N TYR A 588 -6.39 -13.47 -37.91
CA TYR A 588 -5.24 -12.93 -38.61
C TYR A 588 -3.98 -13.71 -38.24
N ARG A 589 -3.07 -13.82 -39.19
CA ARG A 589 -1.72 -14.34 -38.96
C ARG A 589 -0.69 -13.26 -39.25
N LEU A 590 0.24 -13.08 -38.32
CA LEU A 590 1.38 -12.19 -38.51
C LEU A 590 2.33 -12.79 -39.55
N LEU A 591 2.70 -12.04 -40.58
CA LEU A 591 3.67 -12.48 -41.59
C LEU A 591 5.11 -12.10 -41.26
N ARG A 592 5.30 -11.12 -40.39
CA ARG A 592 6.60 -10.66 -39.88
C ARG A 592 6.48 -10.32 -38.39
N PRO A 593 7.61 -10.26 -37.65
CA PRO A 593 7.59 -9.83 -36.25
C PRO A 593 6.93 -8.45 -36.10
N LEU A 594 6.11 -8.28 -35.07
CA LEU A 594 5.38 -7.03 -34.81
C LEU A 594 5.33 -6.76 -33.31
N GLN A 595 5.67 -5.54 -32.91
CA GLN A 595 5.51 -5.09 -31.53
C GLN A 595 4.02 -4.85 -31.22
N ALA A 596 3.58 -5.36 -30.07
CA ALA A 596 2.25 -5.12 -29.53
C ALA A 596 2.33 -4.92 -28.02
N LEU A 597 1.40 -4.14 -27.47
CA LEU A 597 1.14 -4.15 -26.05
C LEU A 597 0.34 -5.42 -25.74
N THR A 598 0.97 -6.33 -25.00
CA THR A 598 0.36 -7.59 -24.58
C THR A 598 -0.15 -7.44 -23.15
N GLY A 599 -1.31 -8.03 -22.83
CA GLY A 599 -1.83 -8.08 -21.47
C GLY A 599 -2.86 -9.18 -21.27
N THR A 600 -3.14 -9.54 -20.02
CA THR A 600 -4.14 -10.56 -19.68
C THR A 600 -5.47 -9.89 -19.38
N ALA A 601 -6.56 -10.32 -20.03
CA ALA A 601 -7.89 -9.81 -19.75
C ALA A 601 -8.28 -10.04 -18.29
N VAL A 602 -8.68 -8.98 -17.58
CA VAL A 602 -9.20 -9.07 -16.21
C VAL A 602 -10.64 -9.58 -16.22
N PRO A 603 -11.14 -10.24 -15.17
CA PRO A 603 -12.56 -10.60 -15.08
C PRO A 603 -13.45 -9.35 -15.16
N TRP A 604 -14.40 -9.31 -16.10
CA TRP A 604 -15.29 -8.16 -16.34
C TRP A 604 -16.52 -8.57 -17.17
N PHE A 605 -17.64 -7.82 -17.13
CA PHE A 605 -18.91 -8.16 -17.81
C PHE A 605 -19.46 -9.56 -17.50
N ASP A 606 -19.43 -9.97 -16.23
CA ASP A 606 -19.81 -11.33 -15.77
C ASP A 606 -19.02 -12.46 -16.43
N GLN A 607 -17.81 -12.16 -16.91
CA GLN A 607 -16.91 -13.10 -17.58
C GLN A 607 -15.61 -13.27 -16.79
N PRO A 608 -15.05 -14.49 -16.71
CA PRO A 608 -13.86 -14.81 -15.92
C PRO A 608 -12.56 -14.18 -16.45
N GLY A 609 -12.51 -13.72 -17.71
CA GLY A 609 -11.29 -13.19 -18.30
C GLY A 609 -10.17 -14.25 -18.41
N GLY A 610 -8.92 -13.80 -18.39
CA GLY A 610 -7.74 -14.66 -18.42
C GLY A 610 -7.14 -14.90 -19.82
N GLY A 611 -7.78 -14.41 -20.88
CA GLY A 611 -7.27 -14.48 -22.24
C GLY A 611 -6.17 -13.46 -22.51
N THR A 612 -5.22 -13.80 -23.39
CA THR A 612 -4.14 -12.90 -23.79
C THR A 612 -4.64 -11.94 -24.88
N ALA A 613 -4.60 -10.64 -24.61
CA ALA A 613 -4.91 -9.58 -25.56
C ALA A 613 -3.65 -8.94 -26.13
N TYR A 614 -3.76 -8.44 -27.35
CA TYR A 614 -2.75 -7.70 -28.09
C TYR A 614 -3.35 -6.39 -28.60
N VAL A 615 -2.76 -5.26 -28.22
CA VAL A 615 -3.07 -3.95 -28.79
C VAL A 615 -1.93 -3.56 -29.72
N PHE A 616 -2.24 -3.28 -30.97
CA PHE A 616 -1.26 -2.89 -31.99
C PHE A 616 -1.17 -1.37 -32.12
N GLU A 617 -0.02 -0.85 -32.56
CA GLU A 617 0.15 0.60 -32.79
C GLU A 617 -0.80 1.14 -33.87
N ARG A 618 -1.09 0.34 -34.89
CA ARG A 618 -1.93 0.71 -36.05
C ARG A 618 -3.18 -0.15 -36.12
N SER A 619 -4.20 0.33 -36.82
CA SER A 619 -5.44 -0.42 -37.02
C SER A 619 -5.20 -1.70 -37.81
N ILE A 620 -6.06 -2.70 -37.62
CA ILE A 620 -6.04 -3.95 -38.37
C ILE A 620 -6.11 -3.68 -39.88
N ALA A 621 -6.92 -2.72 -40.32
CA ALA A 621 -7.01 -2.31 -41.72
C ALA A 621 -5.67 -1.83 -42.28
N TYR A 622 -4.91 -1.05 -41.50
CA TYR A 622 -3.57 -0.61 -41.90
C TYR A 622 -2.59 -1.78 -41.97
N LEU A 623 -2.61 -2.65 -40.96
CA LEU A 623 -1.70 -3.80 -40.88
C LEU A 623 -1.95 -4.84 -41.97
N LEU A 624 -3.19 -4.98 -42.44
CA LEU A 624 -3.56 -5.76 -43.62
C LEU A 624 -3.03 -5.10 -44.90
N ALA A 625 -3.23 -3.79 -45.05
CA ALA A 625 -2.82 -3.04 -46.24
C ALA A 625 -1.29 -3.03 -46.44
N ASP A 626 -0.53 -2.94 -45.34
CA ASP A 626 0.94 -2.98 -45.36
C ASP A 626 1.51 -4.42 -45.31
N GLY A 627 0.64 -5.43 -45.40
CA GLY A 627 1.04 -6.84 -45.48
C GLY A 627 1.68 -7.41 -44.20
N THR A 628 1.54 -6.73 -43.06
CA THR A 628 2.01 -7.22 -41.76
C THR A 628 1.12 -8.35 -41.24
N LEU A 629 -0.20 -8.20 -41.43
CA LEU A 629 -1.20 -9.22 -41.15
C LEU A 629 -1.74 -9.80 -42.45
N LEU A 630 -2.05 -11.10 -42.40
CA LEU A 630 -2.87 -11.77 -43.39
C LEU A 630 -4.14 -12.26 -42.70
N GLU A 631 -5.31 -11.92 -43.22
CA GLU A 631 -6.56 -12.52 -42.77
C GLU A 631 -6.60 -13.98 -43.20
N VAL A 632 -6.85 -14.87 -42.23
CA VAL A 632 -6.96 -16.31 -42.46
C VAL A 632 -8.41 -16.70 -42.25
N HIS A 633 -8.96 -17.45 -43.19
CA HIS A 633 -10.31 -18.00 -43.02
C HIS A 633 -10.29 -19.01 -41.87
N ALA A 634 -11.18 -18.80 -40.89
CA ALA A 634 -11.35 -19.63 -39.71
C ALA A 634 -11.81 -21.05 -40.06
#